data_AF-A0A7Z9SYS8-F1
#
_entry.id   AF-A0A7Z9SYS8-F1
#
_cell.length_a   1.000
_cell.length_b   1.000
_cell.length_c   1.000
_cell.angle_alpha   90.00
_cell.angle_beta   90.00
_cell.angle_gamma   90.00
#
_symmetry.space_group_name_H-M   'P 1'
#
loop_
_entity.id
_entity.type
_entity.pdbx_description
1 polymer ?
#
loop_
_entity_poly.entity_id
_entity_poly.type
_entity_poly.pdbx_seq_one_letter_code
_entity_poly.pdbx_strand_id
1 'polypeptide(L)'
;MSWNKEKIMESIRKEQNREIVRMAEKIVNFTELEADDPSWGRGKELGTLTFRCNSDMGLISLFQISSKGRVRFLVNHLREKEVPKPAIRDFVLKLEANFLYDYDPESYPIDSFQDMEELFHTSAQVDKFISAVEGLAYRLRQ
;
A
#
# COMPACT_ATOMS: atom_id res chain seq x y z
N MET A 1 16.86 11.12 -11.37
CA MET A 1 17.00 9.65 -11.18
C MET A 1 15.67 9.12 -10.71
N SER A 2 15.10 8.14 -11.40
CA SER A 2 13.84 7.48 -11.04
C SER A 2 14.12 6.15 -10.33
N TRP A 3 13.22 5.80 -9.41
CA TRP A 3 13.14 4.46 -8.84
C TRP A 3 12.43 3.51 -9.79
N ASN A 4 12.66 2.22 -9.59
CA ASN A 4 12.02 1.11 -10.29
C ASN A 4 12.03 -0.11 -9.36
N LYS A 5 11.43 -1.21 -9.83
CA LYS A 5 11.35 -2.47 -9.09
C LYS A 5 12.70 -2.93 -8.58
N GLU A 6 13.70 -2.98 -9.47
CA GLU A 6 15.02 -3.52 -9.15
C GLU A 6 15.68 -2.71 -8.03
N LYS A 7 15.68 -1.37 -8.15
CA LYS A 7 16.31 -0.50 -7.16
C LYS A 7 15.61 -0.55 -5.81
N ILE A 8 14.27 -0.55 -5.79
CA ILE A 8 13.52 -0.66 -4.53
C ILE A 8 13.81 -2.00 -3.85
N MET A 9 13.72 -3.10 -4.59
CA MET A 9 13.96 -4.42 -4.03
C MET A 9 15.42 -4.63 -3.62
N GLU A 10 16.39 -4.03 -4.33
CA GLU A 10 17.79 -4.05 -3.92
C GLU A 10 18.01 -3.33 -2.58
N SER A 11 17.41 -2.14 -2.39
CA SER A 11 17.45 -1.43 -1.10
C SER A 11 16.83 -2.24 0.03
N ILE A 12 15.63 -2.80 -0.18
CA ILE A 12 14.96 -3.63 0.83
C ILE A 12 15.81 -4.85 1.19
N ARG A 13 16.40 -5.53 0.20
CA ARG A 13 17.28 -6.70 0.44
C ARG A 13 18.55 -6.37 1.22
N LYS A 14 19.04 -5.13 1.13
CA LYS A 14 20.24 -4.68 1.87
C LYS A 14 19.92 -4.32 3.33
N GLU A 15 18.74 -3.78 3.59
CA GLU A 15 18.40 -3.19 4.88
C GLU A 15 17.47 -4.05 5.75
N GLN A 16 16.69 -4.94 5.14
CA GLN A 16 15.61 -5.67 5.82
C GLN A 16 15.92 -7.16 5.96
N ASN A 17 15.25 -7.81 6.92
CA ASN A 17 15.36 -9.24 7.12
C ASN A 17 14.68 -10.04 5.97
N ARG A 18 15.02 -11.33 5.85
CA ARG A 18 14.56 -12.20 4.75
C ARG A 18 13.03 -12.31 4.67
N GLU A 19 12.33 -12.25 5.79
CA GLU A 19 10.87 -12.35 5.81
C GLU A 19 10.24 -11.09 5.20
N ILE A 20 10.70 -9.91 5.62
CA ILE A 20 10.25 -8.62 5.07
C ILE A 20 10.57 -8.50 3.58
N VAL A 21 11.75 -8.95 3.16
CA VAL A 21 12.11 -9.02 1.73
C VAL A 21 11.08 -9.83 0.95
N ARG A 22 10.69 -11.02 1.42
CA ARG A 22 9.71 -11.89 0.76
C ARG A 22 8.32 -11.24 0.71
N MET A 23 7.90 -10.61 1.80
CA MET A 23 6.61 -9.92 1.89
C MET A 23 6.56 -8.71 0.95
N ALA A 24 7.61 -7.89 0.94
CA ALA A 24 7.75 -6.74 0.05
C ALA A 24 7.76 -7.16 -1.42
N GLU A 25 8.49 -8.22 -1.76
CA GLU A 25 8.53 -8.76 -3.13
C GLU A 25 7.14 -9.16 -3.63
N LYS A 26 6.34 -9.78 -2.76
CA LYS A 26 4.95 -10.14 -3.08
C LYS A 26 4.09 -8.89 -3.34
N ILE A 27 4.17 -7.87 -2.48
CA ILE A 27 3.41 -6.62 -2.63
C ILE A 27 3.84 -5.85 -3.88
N VAL A 28 5.14 -5.78 -4.15
CA VAL A 28 5.70 -5.10 -5.34
C VAL A 28 5.25 -5.80 -6.62
N ASN A 29 5.35 -7.13 -6.68
CA ASN A 29 4.89 -7.92 -7.84
C ASN A 29 3.38 -7.75 -8.07
N PHE A 30 2.58 -7.82 -7.02
CA PHE A 30 1.15 -7.54 -7.08
C PHE A 30 0.88 -6.14 -7.64
N THR A 31 1.61 -5.13 -7.16
CA THR A 31 1.40 -3.75 -7.61
C THR A 31 1.72 -3.56 -9.10
N GLU A 32 2.79 -4.16 -9.61
CA GLU A 32 3.11 -4.06 -11.04
C GLU A 32 2.09 -4.78 -11.93
N LEU A 33 1.49 -5.86 -11.44
CA LEU A 33 0.54 -6.66 -12.19
C LEU A 33 -0.87 -6.05 -12.20
N GLU A 34 -1.32 -5.56 -11.04
CA GLU A 34 -2.74 -5.25 -10.80
C GLU A 34 -3.05 -3.76 -10.71
N ALA A 35 -2.05 -2.88 -10.54
CA ALA A 35 -2.28 -1.44 -10.60
C ALA A 35 -2.53 -0.99 -12.05
N ASP A 36 -3.48 -0.07 -12.24
CA ASP A 36 -3.74 0.50 -13.57
C ASP A 36 -2.61 1.45 -14.02
N ASP A 37 -1.96 2.12 -13.06
CA ASP A 37 -0.83 3.02 -13.32
C ASP A 37 0.16 3.05 -12.13
N PRO A 38 0.99 2.00 -11.93
CA PRO A 38 1.95 1.96 -10.84
C PRO A 38 2.94 3.14 -10.90
N SER A 39 3.05 3.91 -9.80
CA SER A 39 3.90 5.10 -9.76
C SER A 39 5.20 4.86 -9.01
N TRP A 40 6.32 5.11 -9.67
CA TRP A 40 7.63 5.07 -9.04
C TRP A 40 8.09 6.47 -8.60
N GLY A 41 8.55 6.56 -7.36
CA GLY A 41 9.09 7.78 -6.79
C GLY A 41 10.27 8.34 -7.58
N ARG A 42 10.54 9.63 -7.38
CA ARG A 42 11.70 10.35 -7.94
C ARG A 42 12.57 10.86 -6.81
N GLY A 43 13.87 10.99 -7.05
CA GLY A 43 14.83 11.50 -6.05
C GLY A 43 15.82 10.43 -5.61
N LYS A 44 16.70 10.78 -4.67
CA LYS A 44 17.83 9.93 -4.26
C LYS A 44 17.67 9.27 -2.88
N GLU A 45 16.78 9.78 -2.03
CA GLU A 45 16.77 9.41 -0.61
C GLU A 45 15.84 8.24 -0.29
N LEU A 46 14.56 8.35 -0.65
CA LEU A 46 13.56 7.33 -0.37
C LEU A 46 12.85 6.95 -1.66
N GLY A 47 13.03 5.70 -2.08
CA GLY A 47 12.26 5.13 -3.18
C GLY A 47 10.86 4.80 -2.71
N THR A 48 9.88 5.04 -3.56
CA THR A 48 8.50 4.62 -3.30
C THR A 48 7.91 3.98 -4.55
N LEU A 49 7.05 2.99 -4.33
CA LEU A 49 6.13 2.46 -5.33
C LEU A 49 4.71 2.72 -4.80
N THR A 50 3.86 3.32 -5.63
CA THR A 50 2.47 3.63 -5.30
C THR A 50 1.54 2.80 -6.17
N PHE A 51 0.63 2.06 -5.52
CA PHE A 51 -0.48 1.42 -6.22
C PHE A 51 -1.53 2.45 -6.57
N ARG A 52 -1.86 2.57 -7.86
CA ARG A 52 -2.92 3.46 -8.34
C ARG A 52 -3.90 2.71 -9.23
N CYS A 53 -5.19 2.97 -9.05
CA CYS A 53 -6.25 2.40 -9.89
C CYS A 53 -7.14 3.49 -10.50
N ASN A 54 -7.73 3.17 -11.64
CA ASN A 54 -8.73 4.00 -12.29
C ASN A 54 -10.02 4.04 -11.46
N SER A 55 -10.70 5.18 -11.55
CA SER A 55 -12.06 5.37 -11.03
C SER A 55 -12.76 6.50 -11.78
N ASP A 56 -14.06 6.65 -11.55
CA ASP A 56 -14.85 7.79 -12.04
C ASP A 56 -14.31 9.15 -11.57
N MET A 57 -13.53 9.17 -10.48
CA MET A 57 -12.88 10.37 -9.93
C MET A 57 -11.47 10.57 -10.48
N GLY A 58 -11.08 9.79 -11.49
CA GLY A 58 -9.74 9.71 -12.03
C GLY A 58 -8.87 8.69 -11.29
N LEU A 59 -7.56 8.85 -11.42
CA LEU A 59 -6.60 7.91 -10.86
C LEU A 59 -6.43 8.10 -9.34
N ILE A 60 -6.72 7.06 -8.56
CA ILE A 60 -6.68 7.09 -7.10
C ILE A 60 -5.54 6.22 -6.58
N SER A 61 -4.79 6.73 -5.59
CA SER A 61 -3.72 5.99 -4.93
C SER A 61 -4.23 5.25 -3.70
N LEU A 62 -3.94 3.95 -3.57
CA LEU A 62 -4.47 3.12 -2.46
C LEU A 62 -3.46 2.91 -1.33
N PHE A 63 -2.20 2.65 -1.68
CA PHE A 63 -1.11 2.49 -0.73
C PHE A 63 0.25 2.79 -1.38
N GLN A 64 1.28 2.94 -0.55
CA GLN A 64 2.67 3.07 -0.97
C GLN A 64 3.55 2.08 -0.23
N ILE A 65 4.55 1.52 -0.92
CA ILE A 65 5.68 0.83 -0.30
C ILE A 65 6.96 1.64 -0.53
N SER A 66 7.84 1.68 0.46
CA SER A 66 9.13 2.39 0.35
C SER A 66 10.32 1.44 0.23
N SER A 67 11.43 1.96 -0.28
CA SER A 67 12.72 1.27 -0.37
C SER A 67 13.32 0.86 0.97
N LYS A 68 12.73 1.29 2.09
CA LYS A 68 13.11 0.94 3.46
C LYS A 68 12.23 -0.16 4.09
N GLY A 69 11.38 -0.82 3.31
CA GLY A 69 10.48 -1.85 3.86
C GLY A 69 9.36 -1.27 4.73
N ARG A 70 8.84 -0.10 4.35
CA ARG A 70 7.70 0.55 5.01
C ARG A 70 6.51 0.61 4.10
N VAL A 71 5.31 0.47 4.65
CA VAL A 71 4.04 0.62 3.93
C VAL A 71 3.27 1.84 4.47
N ARG A 72 2.54 2.52 3.60
CA ARG A 72 1.61 3.59 3.95
C ARG A 72 0.26 3.28 3.31
N PHE A 73 -0.78 3.16 4.11
CA PHE A 73 -2.15 3.04 3.61
C PHE A 73 -2.72 4.44 3.41
N LEU A 74 -3.22 4.74 2.22
CA LEU A 74 -3.62 6.10 1.85
C LEU A 74 -5.09 6.38 2.22
N VAL A 75 -5.50 6.04 3.44
CA VAL A 75 -6.91 6.09 3.87
C VAL A 75 -7.43 7.52 3.90
N ASN A 76 -6.62 8.47 4.35
CA ASN A 76 -7.01 9.89 4.36
C ASN A 76 -7.05 10.46 2.95
N HIS A 77 -6.13 10.07 2.07
CA HIS A 77 -6.23 10.40 0.65
C HIS A 77 -7.54 9.90 0.03
N LEU A 78 -8.01 8.69 0.36
CA LEU A 78 -9.31 8.19 -0.12
C LEU A 78 -10.47 9.06 0.37
N ARG A 79 -10.42 9.53 1.63
CA ARG A 79 -11.42 10.45 2.20
C ARG A 79 -11.42 11.79 1.47
N GLU A 80 -10.23 12.36 1.23
CA GLU A 80 -10.05 13.63 0.51
C GLU A 80 -10.51 13.56 -0.95
N LYS A 81 -10.35 12.39 -1.58
CA LYS A 81 -10.83 12.11 -2.94
C LYS A 81 -12.31 11.81 -3.02
N GLU A 82 -13.04 11.95 -1.92
CA GLU A 82 -14.49 11.71 -1.84
C GLU A 82 -14.89 10.29 -2.28
N VAL A 83 -14.00 9.31 -2.10
CA VAL A 83 -14.31 7.90 -2.33
C VAL A 83 -15.53 7.51 -1.51
N PRO A 84 -16.51 6.78 -2.08
CA PRO A 84 -17.73 6.42 -1.36
C PRO A 84 -17.44 5.84 0.03
N LYS A 85 -18.04 6.46 1.07
CA LYS A 85 -17.83 6.07 2.47
C LYS A 85 -17.98 4.55 2.72
N PRO A 86 -18.95 3.84 2.11
CA PRO A 86 -19.05 2.38 2.27
C PRO A 86 -17.82 1.62 1.74
N ALA A 87 -17.22 2.07 0.63
CA ALA A 87 -16.03 1.44 0.06
C ALA A 87 -14.79 1.66 0.95
N ILE A 88 -14.62 2.88 1.48
CA ILE A 88 -13.56 3.17 2.47
C ILE A 88 -13.77 2.31 3.73
N ARG A 89 -15.01 2.24 4.23
CA ARG A 89 -15.33 1.49 5.46
C ARG A 89 -15.02 0.01 5.33
N ASP A 90 -15.40 -0.63 4.22
CA ASP A 90 -15.08 -2.05 4.01
C ASP A 90 -13.56 -2.29 3.90
N PHE A 91 -12.84 -1.39 3.24
CA PHE A 91 -11.38 -1.47 3.16
C PHE A 91 -10.73 -1.32 4.54
N VAL A 92 -11.13 -0.30 5.31
CA VAL A 92 -10.64 -0.04 6.67
C VAL A 92 -10.90 -1.23 7.59
N LEU A 93 -12.11 -1.77 7.62
CA LEU A 93 -12.43 -2.95 8.46
C LEU A 93 -11.56 -4.16 8.14
N LYS A 94 -11.18 -4.34 6.86
CA LYS A 94 -10.26 -5.41 6.45
C LYS A 94 -8.83 -5.14 6.88
N LEU A 95 -8.38 -3.88 6.87
CA LEU A 95 -7.07 -3.49 7.41
C LEU A 95 -7.04 -3.70 8.94
N GLU A 96 -8.02 -3.20 9.67
CA GLU A 96 -8.15 -3.31 11.14
C GLU A 96 -8.31 -4.76 11.61
N ALA A 97 -8.98 -5.61 10.83
CA ALA A 97 -9.06 -7.04 11.11
C ALA A 97 -7.73 -7.78 10.84
N ASN A 98 -6.85 -7.20 10.03
CA ASN A 98 -5.58 -7.80 9.62
C ASN A 98 -4.39 -7.27 10.43
N PHE A 99 -4.49 -6.03 10.87
CA PHE A 99 -3.51 -5.27 11.65
C PHE A 99 -4.22 -4.73 12.89
N LEU A 100 -3.63 -4.89 14.08
CA LEU A 100 -4.19 -4.37 15.33
C LEU A 100 -4.01 -2.84 15.43
N TYR A 101 -4.50 -2.11 14.43
CA TYR A 101 -4.30 -0.68 14.24
C TYR A 101 -5.61 -0.05 13.79
N ASP A 102 -6.07 1.00 14.48
CA ASP A 102 -7.31 1.71 14.16
C ASP A 102 -7.04 2.77 13.08
N TYR A 103 -7.78 2.71 11.97
CA TYR A 103 -7.60 3.63 10.84
C TYR A 103 -8.69 4.71 10.78
N ASP A 104 -9.36 5.00 11.90
CA ASP A 104 -10.34 6.07 12.01
C ASP A 104 -9.68 7.48 11.99
N PRO A 105 -10.43 8.57 11.79
CA PRO A 105 -9.86 9.92 11.70
C PRO A 105 -9.18 10.44 12.98
N GLU A 106 -9.48 9.91 14.16
CA GLU A 106 -8.86 10.29 15.43
C GLU A 106 -7.54 9.53 15.63
N SER A 107 -7.54 8.21 15.42
CA SER A 107 -6.36 7.35 15.60
C SER A 107 -5.36 7.43 14.44
N TYR A 108 -5.85 7.67 13.21
CA TYR A 108 -5.05 7.79 11.99
C TYR A 108 -5.39 9.07 11.19
N PRO A 109 -5.06 10.25 11.75
CA PRO A 109 -5.43 11.54 11.14
C PRO A 109 -4.63 11.88 9.89
N ILE A 110 -3.46 11.25 9.69
CA ILE A 110 -2.58 11.46 8.54
C ILE A 110 -2.04 10.14 8.01
N ASP A 111 -1.90 10.05 6.67
CA ASP A 111 -1.31 8.87 6.03
C ASP A 111 0.20 8.84 6.27
N SER A 112 0.64 7.92 7.13
CA SER A 112 2.02 7.78 7.58
C SER A 112 2.62 6.44 7.20
N PHE A 113 3.95 6.41 7.02
CA PHE A 113 4.66 5.15 6.78
C PHE A 113 4.79 4.38 8.10
N GLN A 114 4.47 3.09 8.06
CA GLN A 114 4.58 2.12 9.13
C GLN A 114 5.60 1.04 8.72
N ASP A 115 6.40 0.56 9.65
CA ASP A 115 7.39 -0.48 9.38
C ASP A 115 6.69 -1.81 9.07
N MET A 116 7.05 -2.46 7.95
CA MET A 116 6.40 -3.72 7.57
C MET A 116 6.62 -4.83 8.60
N GLU A 117 7.74 -4.77 9.33
CA GLU A 117 8.06 -5.70 10.42
C GLU A 117 7.09 -5.61 11.61
N GLU A 118 6.50 -4.44 11.83
CA GLU A 118 5.50 -4.24 12.89
C GLU A 118 4.08 -4.65 12.46
N LEU A 119 3.81 -4.66 11.14
CA LEU A 119 2.48 -4.96 10.61
C LEU A 119 2.32 -6.42 10.14
N PHE A 120 3.31 -6.94 9.42
CA PHE A 120 3.25 -8.23 8.76
C PHE A 120 4.14 -9.23 9.46
N HIS A 121 3.53 -10.14 10.22
CA HIS A 121 4.21 -11.25 10.89
C HIS A 121 3.96 -12.59 10.20
N THR A 122 3.05 -12.64 9.22
CA THR A 122 2.71 -13.85 8.48
C THR A 122 2.42 -13.57 7.01
N SER A 123 2.66 -14.54 6.13
CA SER A 123 2.30 -14.42 4.72
C SER A 123 0.78 -14.24 4.50
N ALA A 124 -0.02 -14.83 5.39
CA ALA A 124 -1.48 -14.71 5.36
C ALA A 124 -1.96 -13.27 5.56
N GLN A 125 -1.23 -12.47 6.35
CA GLN A 125 -1.55 -11.04 6.48
C GLN A 125 -1.28 -10.27 5.18
N VAL A 126 -0.22 -10.63 4.45
CA VAL A 126 0.04 -10.04 3.12
C VAL A 126 -1.06 -10.41 2.13
N ASP A 127 -1.51 -11.67 2.13
CA ASP A 127 -2.61 -12.14 1.29
C ASP A 127 -3.92 -11.40 1.57
N LYS A 128 -4.31 -11.29 2.85
CA LYS A 128 -5.50 -10.54 3.26
C LYS A 128 -5.42 -9.06 2.87
N PHE A 129 -4.24 -8.46 3.02
CA PHE A 129 -4.00 -7.08 2.58
C PHE A 129 -4.19 -6.93 1.07
N ILE A 130 -3.57 -7.81 0.27
CA ILE A 130 -3.72 -7.81 -1.20
C ILE A 130 -5.20 -7.94 -1.58
N SER A 131 -5.92 -8.91 -1.01
CA SER A 131 -7.35 -9.08 -1.29
C SER A 131 -8.21 -7.88 -0.86
N ALA A 132 -7.82 -7.15 0.19
CA ALA A 132 -8.48 -5.91 0.58
C ALA A 132 -8.27 -4.81 -0.47
N VAL A 133 -7.05 -4.67 -0.99
CA VAL A 133 -6.72 -3.72 -2.08
C VAL A 133 -7.45 -4.08 -3.36
N GLU A 134 -7.45 -5.35 -3.78
CA GLU A 134 -8.17 -5.82 -4.96
C GLU A 134 -9.66 -5.51 -4.87
N GLY A 135 -10.28 -5.79 -3.71
CA GLY A 135 -11.70 -5.52 -3.50
C GLY A 135 -12.03 -4.03 -3.54
N LEU A 136 -11.14 -3.16 -3.06
CA LEU A 136 -11.31 -1.71 -3.19
C LEU A 136 -11.12 -1.26 -4.64
N ALA A 137 -10.04 -1.66 -5.30
CA ALA A 137 -9.75 -1.32 -6.69
C ALA A 137 -10.88 -1.77 -7.63
N TYR A 138 -11.40 -2.99 -7.44
CA TYR A 138 -12.53 -3.51 -8.20
C TYR A 138 -13.77 -2.60 -8.10
N ARG A 139 -14.12 -2.15 -6.89
CA ARG A 139 -15.25 -1.24 -6.69
C ARG A 139 -15.01 0.16 -7.25
N LEU A 140 -13.76 0.63 -7.23
CA LEU A 140 -13.42 1.94 -7.77
C LEU A 140 -13.46 1.98 -9.30
N ARG A 141 -13.20 0.84 -9.97
CA ARG A 141 -13.25 0.71 -11.44
C ARG A 141 -14.66 0.57 -12.01
N GLN A 142 -15.67 0.35 -11.17
CA GLN A 142 -17.08 0.25 -11.57
C GLN A 142 -17.70 1.64 -11.70
#